data_AF-A0AAP0LJ10-F1
#
_entry.id   AF-A0AAP0LJ10-F1
#
_cell.length_a   1.000
_cell.length_b   1.000
_cell.length_c   1.000
_cell.angle_alpha   90.00
_cell.angle_beta   90.00
_cell.angle_gamma   90.00
#
_symmetry.space_group_name_H-M   'P 1'
#
loop_
_entity.id
_entity.type
_entity.pdbx_description
1 polymer ?
#
loop_
_entity_poly.entity_id
_entity_poly.type
_entity_poly.pdbx_seq_one_letter_code
_entity_poly.pdbx_strand_id
1 'polypeptide(L)'
;MDSLRRSSFALLFFLLFSFCVSSSAAKFNIPRLRTRPRTIQNEPILMSASESKDYKTFLYTQPLDHFNYRPDSYKTFQQRYLINFKYWDGANTSAPIFVLFGGEESIDYDRDINGFLPENAPHFKALLVYIEHRYYGKSVPFGSKEEAMKNASTLGYCNSAQAIADYAAVLLHIKQKYSAEKCPVIVIGGSYGGSHGHNDTMFPLAPFDLSSFSKTCEGLFGVQPKPHWVTTYYGGQLYVAGSHCLDILPAKESDPLWLIMQRKAEVEIIEGWLAKYHADLLEFEDETRARSQELE
;
A
#
# COMPACT_ATOMS: atom_id res chain seq x y z
N MET A 1 2.64 75.50 23.48
CA MET A 1 1.71 74.89 22.49
C MET A 1 2.22 73.50 22.05
N ASP A 2 2.83 72.72 22.97
CA ASP A 2 3.79 71.67 22.56
C ASP A 2 3.40 70.24 22.99
N SER A 3 2.36 70.09 23.80
CA SER A 3 1.87 68.76 24.24
C SER A 3 1.08 68.05 23.12
N LEU A 4 0.21 68.76 22.40
CA LEU A 4 -0.64 68.20 21.35
C LEU A 4 0.13 67.72 20.11
N ARG A 5 1.34 68.26 19.85
CA ARG A 5 2.12 67.93 18.64
C ARG A 5 2.92 66.62 18.75
N ARG A 6 3.12 66.09 19.95
CA ARG A 6 3.82 64.80 20.16
C ARG A 6 2.89 63.58 20.02
N SER A 7 1.60 63.72 20.33
CA SER A 7 0.63 62.62 20.24
C SER A 7 0.37 62.19 18.78
N SER A 8 0.31 63.15 17.84
CA SER A 8 0.04 62.88 16.42
C SER A 8 1.12 62.04 15.72
N PHE A 9 2.39 62.12 16.15
CA PHE A 9 3.47 61.31 15.58
C PHE A 9 3.46 59.86 16.10
N ALA A 10 3.06 59.64 17.37
CA ALA A 10 2.94 58.29 17.92
C ALA A 10 1.79 57.50 17.26
N LEU A 11 0.66 58.16 17.00
CA LEU A 11 -0.48 57.57 16.28
C LEU A 11 -0.17 57.25 14.80
N LEU A 12 0.63 58.07 14.11
CA LEU A 12 1.07 57.73 12.75
C LEU A 12 1.99 56.50 12.71
N PHE A 13 2.89 56.34 13.70
CA PHE A 13 3.76 55.16 13.76
C PHE A 13 3.00 53.86 14.03
N PHE A 14 1.95 53.90 14.86
CA PHE A 14 1.07 52.74 15.07
C PHE A 14 0.20 52.41 13.85
N LEU A 15 -0.29 53.42 13.11
CA LEU A 15 -1.08 53.17 11.90
C LEU A 15 -0.24 52.63 10.73
N LEU A 16 1.05 52.97 10.64
CA LEU A 16 1.96 52.45 9.61
C LEU A 16 2.45 51.01 9.86
N PHE A 17 2.29 50.47 11.08
CA PHE A 17 2.59 49.07 11.39
C PHE A 17 1.38 48.12 11.29
N SER A 18 0.17 48.66 11.04
CA SER A 18 -1.08 47.88 11.03
C SER A 18 -1.52 47.39 9.64
N PHE A 19 -0.73 47.62 8.59
CA PHE A 19 -1.00 47.10 7.25
C PHE A 19 0.18 46.27 6.71
N CYS A 20 -0.16 45.21 5.98
CA CYS A 20 0.77 44.30 5.30
C CYS A 20 1.59 43.31 6.16
N VAL A 21 0.99 42.74 7.21
CA VAL A 21 1.01 41.27 7.31
C VAL A 21 -0.13 40.74 6.43
N SER A 22 0.10 40.79 5.12
CA SER A 22 -0.63 39.93 4.20
C SER A 22 -0.17 38.53 4.50
N SER A 23 -0.85 37.86 5.43
CA SER A 23 -0.88 36.40 5.47
C SER A 23 -1.41 35.97 4.10
N SER A 24 -0.49 35.74 3.16
CA SER A 24 -0.72 34.79 2.09
C SER A 24 -1.03 33.49 2.80
N ALA A 25 -2.33 33.26 3.01
CA ALA A 25 -2.88 31.94 3.13
C ALA A 25 -2.52 31.26 1.81
N ALA A 26 -1.30 30.74 1.75
CA ALA A 26 -0.86 29.81 0.74
C ALA A 26 -1.94 28.75 0.77
N LYS A 27 -2.81 28.75 -0.25
CA LYS A 27 -3.91 27.81 -0.34
C LYS A 27 -3.24 26.45 -0.22
N PHE A 28 -3.45 25.78 0.91
CA PHE A 28 -2.97 24.43 1.11
C PHE A 28 -3.83 23.55 0.19
N ASN A 29 -3.49 23.57 -1.08
CA ASN A 29 -3.86 22.56 -2.04
C ASN A 29 -3.21 21.29 -1.52
N ILE A 30 -3.94 20.58 -0.66
CA ILE A 30 -3.69 19.20 -0.31
C ILE A 30 -3.72 18.46 -1.66
N PRO A 31 -2.58 17.92 -2.14
CA PRO A 31 -2.54 17.17 -3.38
C PRO A 31 -3.53 16.01 -3.27
N ARG A 32 -4.53 16.02 -4.14
CA ARG A 32 -5.46 14.90 -4.28
C ARG A 32 -4.86 13.91 -5.25
N LEU A 33 -4.81 12.64 -4.87
CA LEU A 33 -4.55 11.54 -5.80
C LEU A 33 -5.57 11.63 -6.95
N ARG A 34 -5.09 12.00 -8.13
CA ARG A 34 -5.90 12.20 -9.32
C ARG A 34 -5.50 11.14 -10.33
N THR A 35 -6.28 10.08 -10.43
CA THR A 35 -6.04 9.07 -11.47
C THR A 35 -6.07 9.74 -12.83
N ARG A 36 -5.04 9.50 -13.65
CA ARG A 36 -5.04 9.98 -15.03
C ARG A 36 -6.15 9.23 -15.79
N PRO A 37 -6.99 9.92 -16.58
CA PRO A 37 -7.65 9.25 -17.69
C PRO A 37 -6.55 8.97 -18.72
N ARG A 38 -5.91 7.80 -18.62
CA ARG A 38 -5.05 7.31 -19.70
C ARG A 38 -5.98 7.02 -20.86
N THR A 39 -5.85 7.78 -21.96
CA THR A 39 -6.63 7.52 -23.17
C THR A 39 -6.37 6.08 -23.58
N ILE A 40 -7.38 5.24 -23.45
CA ILE A 40 -7.32 3.86 -23.92
C ILE A 40 -7.28 3.97 -25.44
N GLN A 41 -6.10 3.77 -26.04
CA GLN A 41 -6.05 3.32 -27.41
C GLN A 41 -6.65 1.92 -27.41
N ASN A 42 -7.93 1.85 -27.75
CA ASN A 42 -8.66 0.62 -28.02
C ASN A 42 -8.13 0.00 -29.32
N GLU A 43 -6.89 -0.47 -29.30
CA GLU A 43 -6.51 -1.59 -30.15
C GLU A 43 -7.02 -2.86 -29.45
N PRO A 44 -8.01 -3.58 -30.01
CA PRO A 44 -8.55 -4.76 -29.39
C PRO A 44 -7.57 -5.92 -29.58
N ILE A 45 -6.51 -5.94 -28.78
CA ILE A 45 -5.77 -7.19 -28.57
C ILE A 45 -6.76 -8.14 -27.92
N LEU A 46 -7.22 -9.13 -28.71
CA LEU A 46 -8.06 -10.23 -28.27
C LEU A 46 -7.23 -11.18 -27.39
N MET A 47 -6.73 -10.69 -26.27
CA MET A 47 -6.36 -11.54 -25.14
C MET A 47 -7.66 -12.02 -24.53
N SER A 48 -8.00 -13.27 -24.83
CA SER A 48 -9.06 -13.96 -24.10
C SER A 48 -8.79 -13.80 -22.61
N ALA A 49 -9.80 -13.31 -21.88
CA ALA A 49 -9.78 -13.38 -20.43
C ALA A 49 -9.78 -14.85 -20.04
N SER A 50 -8.59 -15.43 -19.93
CA SER A 50 -8.41 -16.73 -19.34
C SER A 50 -8.80 -16.57 -17.87
N GLU A 51 -10.02 -17.01 -17.53
CA GLU A 51 -10.32 -17.38 -16.16
C GLU A 51 -9.38 -18.53 -15.79
N SER A 52 -8.19 -18.15 -15.33
CA SER A 52 -7.19 -19.10 -14.86
C SER A 52 -7.80 -19.87 -13.70
N LYS A 53 -8.10 -21.14 -13.94
CA LYS A 53 -8.86 -22.03 -13.05
C LYS A 53 -8.28 -22.13 -11.63
N ASP A 54 -7.01 -21.75 -11.48
CA ASP A 54 -6.25 -21.77 -10.24
C ASP A 54 -6.61 -20.60 -9.31
N TYR A 55 -7.13 -19.48 -9.84
CA TYR A 55 -7.50 -18.28 -9.07
C TYR A 55 -9.00 -18.20 -8.79
N LYS A 56 -9.37 -18.13 -7.51
CA LYS A 56 -10.75 -17.92 -7.06
C LYS A 56 -10.95 -16.45 -6.67
N THR A 57 -11.96 -15.82 -7.26
CA THR A 57 -12.36 -14.45 -6.93
C THR A 57 -13.33 -14.45 -5.75
N PHE A 58 -13.11 -13.56 -4.79
CA PHE A 58 -13.98 -13.35 -3.64
C PHE A 58 -14.27 -11.86 -3.41
N LEU A 59 -15.31 -11.58 -2.64
CA LEU A 59 -15.65 -10.25 -2.16
C LEU A 59 -15.68 -10.25 -0.64
N TYR A 60 -15.07 -9.24 -0.02
CA TYR A 60 -15.14 -8.94 1.40
C TYR A 60 -15.99 -7.69 1.62
N THR A 61 -16.87 -7.71 2.62
CA THR A 61 -17.68 -6.54 2.99
C THR A 61 -16.89 -5.66 3.93
N GLN A 62 -16.34 -4.58 3.40
CA GLN A 62 -15.38 -3.70 4.06
C GLN A 62 -16.08 -2.42 4.56
N PRO A 63 -15.87 -1.94 5.80
CA PRO A 63 -16.26 -0.59 6.20
C PRO A 63 -15.63 0.49 5.31
N LEU A 64 -16.39 1.55 5.06
CA LEU A 64 -15.95 2.71 4.30
C LEU A 64 -14.83 3.46 5.02
N ASP A 65 -14.90 3.52 6.35
CA ASP A 65 -14.03 4.33 7.21
C ASP A 65 -13.65 3.57 8.49
N HIS A 66 -12.39 3.19 8.61
CA HIS A 66 -11.84 2.46 9.76
C HIS A 66 -11.50 3.34 10.96
N PHE A 67 -11.40 4.66 10.78
CA PHE A 67 -10.81 5.57 11.78
C PHE A 67 -11.83 6.50 12.44
N ASN A 68 -13.12 6.20 12.28
CA ASN A 68 -14.21 7.06 12.71
C ASN A 68 -15.44 6.22 13.06
N TYR A 69 -16.14 6.61 14.13
CA TYR A 69 -17.20 5.82 14.75
C TYR A 69 -18.60 6.44 14.57
N ARG A 70 -18.74 7.39 13.63
CA ARG A 70 -20.02 8.03 13.30
C ARG A 70 -20.94 7.07 12.53
N PRO A 71 -22.28 7.24 12.59
CA PRO A 71 -23.23 6.42 11.84
C PRO A 71 -22.91 6.27 10.34
N ASP A 72 -22.43 7.34 9.69
CA ASP A 72 -22.02 7.33 8.29
C ASP A 72 -20.76 6.49 7.99
N SER A 73 -19.88 6.27 8.98
CA SER A 73 -18.64 5.52 8.82
C SER A 73 -18.86 4.01 8.73
N TYR A 74 -19.98 3.50 9.28
CA TYR A 74 -20.40 2.09 9.18
C TYR A 74 -21.00 1.71 7.83
N LYS A 75 -21.07 2.62 6.86
CA LYS A 75 -21.39 2.26 5.46
C LYS A 75 -20.32 1.29 4.95
N THR A 76 -20.72 0.31 4.16
CA THR A 76 -19.81 -0.72 3.63
C THR A 76 -19.72 -0.68 2.11
N PHE A 77 -18.67 -1.29 1.57
CA PHE A 77 -18.52 -1.59 0.16
C PHE A 77 -17.94 -2.99 -0.03
N GLN A 78 -18.08 -3.57 -1.22
CA GLN A 78 -17.46 -4.85 -1.53
C GLN A 78 -16.04 -4.62 -2.06
N GLN A 79 -15.05 -5.11 -1.34
CA GLN A 79 -13.66 -5.16 -1.80
C GLN A 79 -13.36 -6.54 -2.38
N ARG A 80 -12.72 -6.56 -3.55
CA ARG A 80 -12.33 -7.78 -4.26
C ARG A 80 -10.97 -8.29 -3.78
N TYR A 81 -10.87 -9.59 -3.63
CA TYR A 81 -9.59 -10.28 -3.44
C TYR A 81 -9.57 -11.58 -4.25
N LEU A 82 -8.38 -12.02 -4.66
CA LEU A 82 -8.16 -13.28 -5.34
C LEU A 82 -7.35 -14.21 -4.43
N ILE A 83 -7.66 -15.51 -4.43
CA ILE A 83 -6.82 -16.52 -3.79
C ILE A 83 -6.51 -17.64 -4.78
N ASN A 84 -5.24 -18.07 -4.82
CA ASN A 84 -4.82 -19.30 -5.49
C ASN A 84 -4.29 -20.29 -4.45
N PHE A 85 -4.93 -21.46 -4.40
CA PHE A 85 -4.68 -22.54 -3.43
C PHE A 85 -3.74 -23.63 -3.96
N LYS A 86 -3.32 -23.57 -5.23
CA LYS A 86 -2.70 -24.67 -6.00
C LYS A 86 -1.46 -25.28 -5.36
N TYR A 87 -0.66 -24.46 -4.66
CA TYR A 87 0.61 -24.85 -4.06
C TYR A 87 0.59 -24.79 -2.53
N TRP A 88 -0.56 -24.50 -1.91
CA TRP A 88 -0.64 -24.29 -0.47
C TRP A 88 -0.69 -25.62 0.31
N ASP A 89 0.31 -25.87 1.16
CA ASP A 89 0.38 -27.06 2.03
C ASP A 89 -0.59 -27.02 3.23
N GLY A 90 -1.45 -26.00 3.30
CA GLY A 90 -2.53 -25.87 4.28
C GLY A 90 -2.11 -25.27 5.62
N ALA A 91 -3.10 -25.05 6.48
CA ALA A 91 -2.86 -24.44 7.80
C ALA A 91 -2.14 -25.34 8.80
N ASN A 92 -2.31 -26.66 8.68
CA ASN A 92 -1.72 -27.64 9.61
C ASN A 92 -0.18 -27.67 9.58
N THR A 93 0.42 -27.27 8.45
CA THR A 93 1.88 -27.12 8.27
C THR A 93 2.35 -25.71 8.59
N SER A 94 1.44 -24.81 9.00
CA SER A 94 1.66 -23.36 9.09
C SER A 94 2.25 -22.76 7.82
N ALA A 95 1.88 -23.28 6.63
CA ALA A 95 2.45 -22.86 5.36
C ALA A 95 2.19 -21.36 5.07
N PRO A 96 3.18 -20.63 4.52
CA PRO A 96 3.12 -19.18 4.39
C PRO A 96 1.98 -18.68 3.49
N ILE A 97 1.53 -17.46 3.77
CA ILE A 97 0.62 -16.70 2.92
C ILE A 97 1.43 -15.59 2.27
N PHE A 98 1.58 -15.64 0.94
CA PHE A 98 2.19 -14.56 0.16
C PHE A 98 1.07 -13.65 -0.32
N VAL A 99 1.07 -12.40 0.14
CA VAL A 99 0.04 -11.42 -0.20
C VAL A 99 0.60 -10.29 -1.06
N LEU A 100 -0.06 -10.02 -2.20
CA LEU A 100 0.15 -8.79 -2.97
C LEU A 100 -0.87 -7.74 -2.53
N PHE A 101 -0.39 -6.61 -2.01
CA PHE A 101 -1.21 -5.42 -1.82
C PHE A 101 -1.34 -4.69 -3.15
N GLY A 102 -2.57 -4.63 -3.67
CA GLY A 102 -2.85 -4.02 -4.97
C GLY A 102 -2.46 -2.54 -5.03
N GLY A 103 -1.95 -2.11 -6.18
CA GLY A 103 -1.50 -0.74 -6.39
C GLY A 103 -2.60 0.20 -6.87
N GLU A 104 -2.21 1.13 -7.75
CA GLU A 104 -3.08 2.13 -8.36
C GLU A 104 -3.84 1.62 -9.61
N GLU A 105 -4.03 0.30 -9.72
CA GLU A 105 -4.59 -0.38 -10.90
C GLU A 105 -5.58 -1.51 -10.51
N SER A 106 -6.16 -2.18 -11.51
CA SER A 106 -7.01 -3.37 -11.29
C SER A 106 -6.17 -4.57 -10.84
N ILE A 107 -6.66 -5.35 -9.88
CA ILE A 107 -5.98 -6.57 -9.39
C ILE A 107 -5.74 -7.61 -10.50
N ASP A 108 -6.53 -7.59 -11.57
CA ASP A 108 -6.34 -8.48 -12.72
C ASP A 108 -5.04 -8.14 -13.46
N TYR A 109 -4.68 -6.85 -13.54
CA TYR A 109 -3.42 -6.40 -14.12
C TYR A 109 -2.25 -6.76 -13.20
N ASP A 110 -2.35 -6.42 -11.91
CA ASP A 110 -1.32 -6.74 -10.91
C ASP A 110 -1.01 -8.25 -10.84
N ARG A 111 -2.03 -9.11 -10.97
CA ARG A 111 -1.87 -10.58 -11.08
C ARG A 111 -1.07 -10.98 -12.33
N ASP A 112 -1.39 -10.38 -13.47
CA ASP A 112 -0.83 -10.80 -14.76
C ASP A 112 0.60 -10.25 -15.00
N ILE A 113 1.01 -9.19 -14.31
CA ILE A 113 2.39 -8.66 -14.34
C ILE A 113 3.30 -9.19 -13.23
N ASN A 114 2.76 -9.84 -12.19
CA ASN A 114 3.55 -10.36 -11.07
C ASN A 114 4.01 -11.79 -11.34
N GLY A 115 5.32 -11.97 -11.55
CA GLY A 115 5.92 -13.29 -11.67
C GLY A 115 6.40 -13.85 -10.33
N PHE A 116 6.86 -12.99 -9.42
CA PHE A 116 7.49 -13.41 -8.17
C PHE A 116 6.62 -14.30 -7.30
N LEU A 117 5.33 -13.98 -7.11
CA LEU A 117 4.40 -14.82 -6.34
C LEU A 117 4.22 -16.21 -6.98
N PRO A 118 3.75 -16.35 -8.24
CA PRO A 118 3.50 -17.65 -8.85
C PRO A 118 4.77 -18.49 -9.11
N GLU A 119 5.92 -17.86 -9.34
CA GLU A 119 7.21 -18.57 -9.52
C GLU A 119 7.72 -19.17 -8.20
N ASN A 120 7.56 -18.46 -7.07
CA ASN A 120 8.07 -18.91 -5.77
C ASN A 120 7.05 -19.71 -4.94
N ALA A 121 5.75 -19.62 -5.26
CA ALA A 121 4.70 -20.36 -4.55
C ALA A 121 4.93 -21.89 -4.43
N PRO A 122 5.46 -22.61 -5.45
CA PRO A 122 5.74 -24.04 -5.32
C PRO A 122 6.89 -24.36 -4.35
N HIS A 123 7.87 -23.46 -4.23
CA HIS A 123 9.04 -23.63 -3.37
C HIS A 123 8.68 -23.43 -1.89
N PHE A 124 8.02 -22.31 -1.58
CA PHE A 124 7.55 -22.00 -0.23
C PHE A 124 6.22 -22.69 0.15
N LYS A 125 5.60 -23.39 -0.81
CA LYS A 125 4.28 -24.01 -0.68
C LYS A 125 3.20 -23.03 -0.19
N ALA A 126 3.25 -21.82 -0.75
CA ALA A 126 2.54 -20.66 -0.22
C ALA A 126 1.09 -20.58 -0.71
N LEU A 127 0.20 -20.06 0.13
CA LEU A 127 -1.09 -19.53 -0.29
C LEU A 127 -0.87 -18.18 -0.97
N LEU A 128 -1.30 -18.03 -2.22
CA LEU A 128 -1.23 -16.74 -2.89
C LEU A 128 -2.52 -15.96 -2.68
N VAL A 129 -2.41 -14.75 -2.14
CA VAL A 129 -3.51 -13.82 -1.93
C VAL A 129 -3.21 -12.51 -2.64
N TYR A 130 -4.19 -11.96 -3.34
CA TYR A 130 -4.09 -10.65 -3.97
C TYR A 130 -5.27 -9.84 -3.45
N ILE A 131 -5.05 -8.63 -2.94
CA ILE A 131 -6.13 -7.79 -2.38
C ILE A 131 -6.20 -6.47 -3.14
N GLU A 132 -7.35 -6.20 -3.77
CA GLU A 132 -7.53 -5.04 -4.64
C GLU A 132 -7.64 -3.76 -3.81
N HIS A 133 -6.94 -2.70 -4.21
CA HIS A 133 -6.99 -1.42 -3.52
C HIS A 133 -8.37 -0.77 -3.66
N ARG A 134 -8.89 -0.19 -2.57
CA ARG A 134 -10.12 0.64 -2.62
C ARG A 134 -10.02 1.73 -3.70
N TYR A 135 -11.10 2.04 -4.41
CA TYR A 135 -11.16 2.98 -5.55
C TYR A 135 -10.56 2.47 -6.88
N TYR A 136 -9.99 1.26 -6.92
CA TYR A 136 -9.43 0.67 -8.14
C TYR A 136 -10.12 -0.64 -8.54
N GLY A 137 -9.97 -1.01 -9.81
CA GLY A 137 -10.61 -2.16 -10.42
C GLY A 137 -12.13 -2.23 -10.17
N LYS A 138 -12.57 -3.24 -9.42
CA LYS A 138 -13.98 -3.47 -9.04
C LYS A 138 -14.28 -3.09 -7.58
N SER A 139 -13.27 -2.67 -6.82
CA SER A 139 -13.33 -2.38 -5.37
C SER A 139 -13.61 -0.90 -5.09
N VAL A 140 -14.72 -0.39 -5.64
CA VAL A 140 -15.01 1.04 -5.66
C VAL A 140 -16.13 1.39 -4.67
N PRO A 141 -15.84 2.17 -3.60
CA PRO A 141 -16.88 2.71 -2.73
C PRO A 141 -17.87 3.60 -3.48
N PHE A 142 -19.09 3.76 -2.96
CA PHE A 142 -20.17 4.56 -3.58
C PHE A 142 -20.66 4.06 -4.95
N GLY A 143 -20.28 2.85 -5.38
CA GLY A 143 -20.87 2.12 -6.50
C GLY A 143 -20.29 2.43 -7.88
N SER A 144 -19.71 3.61 -8.11
CA SER A 144 -18.99 3.93 -9.36
C SER A 144 -17.80 4.85 -9.11
N LYS A 145 -16.80 4.80 -10.01
CA LYS A 145 -15.58 5.61 -9.90
C LYS A 145 -15.88 7.10 -10.02
N GLU A 146 -16.88 7.45 -10.82
CA GLU A 146 -17.35 8.81 -11.04
C GLU A 146 -17.90 9.41 -9.75
N GLU A 147 -18.77 8.69 -9.01
CA GLU A 147 -19.31 9.17 -7.73
C GLU A 147 -18.22 9.18 -6.63
N ALA A 148 -17.39 8.12 -6.59
CA ALA A 148 -16.29 8.00 -5.65
C ALA A 148 -15.24 9.13 -5.77
N MET A 149 -14.99 9.62 -6.98
CA MET A 149 -14.02 10.69 -7.25
C MET A 149 -14.65 12.10 -7.39
N LYS A 150 -15.98 12.20 -7.29
CA LYS A 150 -16.78 13.41 -7.56
C LYS A 150 -16.40 14.65 -6.77
N ASN A 151 -16.15 14.50 -5.46
CA ASN A 151 -15.93 15.62 -4.56
C ASN A 151 -15.01 15.26 -3.38
N ALA A 152 -14.74 16.23 -2.51
CA ALA A 152 -13.83 16.06 -1.36
C ALA A 152 -14.32 15.00 -0.36
N SER A 153 -15.64 14.92 -0.16
CA SER A 153 -16.28 14.08 0.85
C SER A 153 -16.34 12.61 0.45
N THR A 154 -16.41 12.31 -0.86
CA THR A 154 -16.27 10.93 -1.36
C THR A 154 -14.80 10.55 -1.51
N LEU A 155 -13.98 11.39 -2.16
CA LEU A 155 -12.56 11.08 -2.39
C LEU A 155 -11.72 10.97 -1.11
N GLY A 156 -12.15 11.56 0.01
CA GLY A 156 -11.40 11.56 1.28
C GLY A 156 -11.06 10.17 1.83
N TYR A 157 -11.86 9.14 1.53
CA TYR A 157 -11.59 7.76 1.96
C TYR A 157 -10.60 7.02 1.05
N CYS A 158 -10.10 7.65 -0.02
CA CYS A 158 -9.03 7.14 -0.88
C CYS A 158 -7.65 7.58 -0.32
N ASN A 159 -7.15 6.86 0.67
CA ASN A 159 -5.84 7.10 1.27
C ASN A 159 -5.19 5.80 1.79
N SER A 160 -3.87 5.83 2.01
CA SER A 160 -3.07 4.67 2.40
C SER A 160 -3.47 4.07 3.75
N ALA A 161 -3.74 4.88 4.76
CA ALA A 161 -4.13 4.39 6.08
C ALA A 161 -5.40 3.52 6.01
N GLN A 162 -6.39 3.96 5.24
CA GLN A 162 -7.63 3.20 5.02
C GLN A 162 -7.39 1.92 4.19
N ALA A 163 -6.50 1.96 3.19
CA ALA A 163 -6.15 0.78 2.39
C ALA A 163 -5.38 -0.28 3.20
N ILE A 164 -4.45 0.13 4.07
CA ILE A 164 -3.72 -0.79 4.97
C ILE A 164 -4.69 -1.45 5.95
N ALA A 165 -5.63 -0.69 6.51
CA ALA A 165 -6.69 -1.23 7.37
C ALA A 165 -7.60 -2.21 6.61
N ASP A 166 -7.91 -1.95 5.34
CA ASP A 166 -8.63 -2.89 4.48
C ASP A 166 -7.88 -4.22 4.33
N TYR A 167 -6.60 -4.16 3.97
CA TYR A 167 -5.76 -5.34 3.77
C TYR A 167 -5.64 -6.16 5.05
N ALA A 168 -5.48 -5.51 6.21
CA ALA A 168 -5.46 -6.16 7.51
C ALA A 168 -6.80 -6.88 7.80
N ALA A 169 -7.95 -6.24 7.56
CA ALA A 169 -9.26 -6.84 7.76
C ALA A 169 -9.49 -8.07 6.86
N VAL A 170 -9.09 -7.99 5.59
CA VAL A 170 -9.15 -9.12 4.63
C VAL A 170 -8.21 -10.26 5.05
N LEU A 171 -6.97 -9.96 5.46
CA LEU A 171 -6.01 -10.96 5.93
C LEU A 171 -6.50 -11.68 7.19
N LEU A 172 -7.04 -10.95 8.18
CA LEU A 172 -7.63 -11.53 9.38
C LEU A 172 -8.83 -12.43 9.05
N HIS A 173 -9.71 -11.99 8.13
CA HIS A 173 -10.81 -12.81 7.64
C HIS A 173 -10.34 -14.10 6.96
N ILE A 174 -9.30 -14.03 6.12
CA ILE A 174 -8.70 -15.20 5.45
C ILE A 174 -8.10 -16.15 6.49
N LYS A 175 -7.32 -15.64 7.45
CA LYS A 175 -6.74 -16.45 8.53
C LYS A 175 -7.83 -17.21 9.28
N GLN A 176 -8.85 -16.51 9.78
CA GLN A 176 -9.95 -17.12 10.52
C GLN A 176 -10.73 -18.15 9.68
N LYS A 177 -11.02 -17.83 8.42
CA LYS A 177 -11.84 -18.67 7.52
C LYS A 177 -11.17 -19.99 7.14
N TYR A 178 -9.83 -20.03 7.11
CA TYR A 178 -9.05 -21.20 6.72
C TYR A 178 -8.22 -21.80 7.86
N SER A 179 -8.51 -21.42 9.11
CA SER A 179 -7.77 -21.86 10.32
C SER A 179 -6.26 -21.60 10.25
N ALA A 180 -5.89 -20.54 9.52
CA ALA A 180 -4.53 -20.19 9.14
C ALA A 180 -3.94 -19.09 10.06
N GLU A 181 -4.39 -19.02 11.32
CA GLU A 181 -3.91 -18.05 12.32
C GLU A 181 -2.38 -18.10 12.47
N LYS A 182 -1.84 -19.33 12.55
CA LYS A 182 -0.40 -19.63 12.68
C LYS A 182 0.40 -19.53 11.38
N CYS A 183 -0.24 -19.35 10.23
CA CYS A 183 0.48 -19.19 8.96
C CYS A 183 1.18 -17.81 8.94
N PRO A 184 2.49 -17.72 8.68
CA PRO A 184 3.17 -16.43 8.52
C PRO A 184 2.66 -15.74 7.25
N VAL A 185 2.65 -14.40 7.25
CA VAL A 185 2.24 -13.60 6.10
C VAL A 185 3.44 -12.83 5.60
N ILE A 186 3.85 -13.06 4.36
CA ILE A 186 4.85 -12.25 3.66
C ILE A 186 4.09 -11.30 2.74
N VAL A 187 4.29 -10.00 2.94
CA VAL A 187 3.71 -8.94 2.10
C VAL A 187 4.70 -8.64 0.99
N ILE A 188 4.25 -8.76 -0.25
CA ILE A 188 4.95 -8.33 -1.45
C ILE A 188 4.20 -7.12 -2.00
N GLY A 189 4.93 -6.15 -2.56
CA GLY A 189 4.33 -5.00 -3.20
C GLY A 189 5.34 -4.23 -4.02
N GLY A 190 4.93 -3.75 -5.19
CA GLY A 190 5.72 -2.85 -6.04
C GLY A 190 5.19 -1.42 -5.94
N SER A 191 6.05 -0.43 -6.19
CA SER A 191 5.69 1.00 -6.14
C SER A 191 5.00 1.34 -4.79
N TYR A 192 3.80 1.93 -4.83
CA TYR A 192 2.96 2.24 -3.68
C TYR A 192 2.54 1.00 -2.85
N GLY A 193 2.36 -0.17 -3.47
CA GLY A 193 2.07 -1.40 -2.74
C GLY A 193 3.21 -1.85 -1.83
N GLY A 194 4.46 -1.48 -2.15
CA GLY A 194 5.67 -1.85 -1.41
C GLY A 194 6.16 -0.82 -0.39
N SER A 195 5.54 0.37 -0.27
CA SER A 195 6.11 1.47 0.51
C SER A 195 5.82 1.40 2.01
N HIS A 196 6.49 0.50 2.75
CA HIS A 196 6.35 0.32 4.20
C HIS A 196 7.65 -0.06 4.93
N GLY A 197 7.95 0.60 6.06
CA GLY A 197 8.84 0.12 7.14
C GLY A 197 10.36 0.07 6.87
N HIS A 198 11.19 0.21 7.92
CA HIS A 198 12.64 -0.02 7.84
C HIS A 198 13.11 -1.03 8.88
N ASN A 199 13.74 -2.10 8.39
CA ASN A 199 14.65 -3.10 9.01
C ASN A 199 14.43 -4.50 8.42
N ASP A 200 13.24 -4.76 7.85
CA ASP A 200 12.85 -6.07 7.30
C ASP A 200 12.48 -5.98 5.79
N THR A 201 13.31 -5.30 4.99
CA THR A 201 13.06 -5.10 3.54
C THR A 201 14.20 -5.60 2.66
N MET A 202 13.85 -6.25 1.55
CA MET A 202 14.75 -7.04 0.71
C MET A 202 15.41 -6.25 -0.43
N PHE A 203 14.96 -5.02 -0.73
CA PHE A 203 15.28 -4.34 -1.98
C PHE A 203 16.51 -3.40 -1.87
N PRO A 204 17.59 -3.62 -2.66
CA PRO A 204 18.74 -2.72 -2.72
C PRO A 204 18.44 -1.44 -3.53
N LEU A 205 19.24 -0.40 -3.26
CA LEU A 205 18.89 0.98 -3.56
C LEU A 205 19.62 1.55 -4.81
N ALA A 206 18.89 1.99 -5.87
CA ALA A 206 19.40 2.83 -6.99
C ALA A 206 18.99 4.36 -6.98
N PRO A 207 19.89 5.34 -7.23
CA PRO A 207 19.72 6.77 -6.87
C PRO A 207 18.44 7.48 -7.35
N PHE A 208 17.66 8.01 -6.41
CA PHE A 208 16.43 8.79 -6.63
C PHE A 208 16.72 10.28 -6.90
N ASP A 209 16.47 10.75 -8.12
CA ASP A 209 16.46 12.19 -8.41
C ASP A 209 15.10 12.83 -8.10
N LEU A 210 15.03 13.51 -6.96
CA LEU A 210 13.86 14.29 -6.55
C LEU A 210 13.48 15.38 -7.57
N SER A 211 14.41 15.95 -8.33
CA SER A 211 14.12 16.97 -9.35
C SER A 211 13.41 16.36 -10.57
N SER A 212 13.91 15.24 -11.11
CA SER A 212 13.24 14.47 -12.16
C SER A 212 11.87 13.96 -11.72
N PHE A 213 11.78 13.40 -10.50
CA PHE A 213 10.51 12.93 -9.94
C PHE A 213 9.50 14.07 -9.75
N SER A 214 9.93 15.22 -9.23
CA SER A 214 9.05 16.39 -9.01
C SER A 214 8.53 16.98 -10.31
N LYS A 215 9.37 17.12 -11.34
CA LYS A 215 8.96 17.52 -12.70
C LYS A 215 7.96 16.53 -13.30
N THR A 216 8.17 15.23 -13.07
CA THR A 216 7.25 14.19 -13.51
C THR A 216 5.91 14.31 -12.80
N CYS A 217 5.88 14.41 -11.47
CA CYS A 217 4.64 14.62 -10.70
C CYS A 217 3.88 15.89 -11.12
N GLU A 218 4.59 17.00 -11.37
CA GLU A 218 3.98 18.24 -11.86
C GLU A 218 3.36 18.06 -13.26
N GLY A 219 4.08 17.44 -14.21
CA GLY A 219 3.56 17.17 -15.55
C GLY A 219 2.49 16.06 -15.62
N LEU A 220 2.49 15.12 -14.68
CA LEU A 220 1.50 14.03 -14.62
C LEU A 220 0.21 14.46 -13.92
N PHE A 221 0.31 15.20 -12.81
CA PHE A 221 -0.76 15.44 -11.83
C PHE A 221 -0.99 16.91 -11.47
N GLY A 222 -0.15 17.84 -11.93
CA GLY A 222 -0.27 19.28 -11.62
C GLY A 222 0.09 19.65 -10.19
N VAL A 223 0.85 18.79 -9.49
CA VAL A 223 1.22 18.97 -8.07
C VAL A 223 2.69 18.64 -7.85
N GLN A 224 3.37 19.50 -7.08
CA GLN A 224 4.72 19.24 -6.59
C GLN A 224 4.65 18.24 -5.41
N PRO A 225 5.45 17.15 -5.42
CA PRO A 225 5.50 16.22 -4.31
C PRO A 225 6.12 16.92 -3.09
N LYS A 226 5.52 16.73 -1.91
CA LYS A 226 6.07 17.28 -0.66
C LYS A 226 7.00 16.22 -0.03
N PRO A 227 8.33 16.38 -0.07
CA PRO A 227 9.24 15.28 0.25
C PRO A 227 9.04 14.78 1.69
N HIS A 228 8.89 15.71 2.63
CA HIS A 228 8.75 15.40 4.05
C HIS A 228 7.32 15.04 4.48
N TRP A 229 6.33 14.93 3.57
CA TRP A 229 4.96 14.61 4.00
C TRP A 229 4.81 13.16 4.44
N VAL A 230 5.38 12.20 3.69
CA VAL A 230 5.47 10.80 4.13
C VAL A 230 6.19 10.69 5.47
N THR A 231 7.29 11.42 5.65
CA THR A 231 8.09 11.36 6.87
C THR A 231 7.40 12.01 8.08
N THR A 232 6.63 13.08 7.85
CA THR A 232 5.94 13.83 8.92
C THR A 232 4.63 13.18 9.36
N TYR A 233 3.87 12.58 8.45
CA TYR A 233 2.55 12.01 8.75
C TYR A 233 2.54 10.49 8.94
N TYR A 234 3.49 9.76 8.34
CA TYR A 234 3.52 8.30 8.34
C TYR A 234 4.84 7.72 8.90
N GLY A 235 5.71 8.57 9.46
CA GLY A 235 6.92 8.14 10.19
C GLY A 235 8.06 7.56 9.34
N GLY A 236 7.94 7.55 8.00
CA GLY A 236 9.01 7.09 7.12
C GLY A 236 10.23 8.02 7.14
N GLN A 237 11.36 7.58 6.57
CA GLN A 237 12.47 8.45 6.19
C GLN A 237 12.62 8.48 4.67
N LEU A 238 12.97 9.64 4.12
CA LEU A 238 13.14 9.82 2.68
C LEU A 238 14.51 9.29 2.27
N TYR A 239 14.58 8.01 1.87
CA TYR A 239 15.81 7.43 1.35
C TYR A 239 15.87 7.60 -0.16
N VAL A 240 16.92 8.31 -0.57
CA VAL A 240 17.32 8.42 -1.96
C VAL A 240 17.83 7.04 -2.33
N ALA A 241 16.97 6.21 -2.92
CA ALA A 241 17.27 4.79 -3.15
C ALA A 241 16.10 3.92 -3.74
N GLY A 242 16.22 3.29 -4.93
CA GLY A 242 15.43 2.13 -5.42
C GLY A 242 15.44 1.90 -6.96
N SER A 243 15.47 0.64 -7.46
CA SER A 243 15.18 0.28 -8.88
C SER A 243 13.73 -0.21 -9.01
N HIS A 244 13.04 0.13 -10.11
CA HIS A 244 11.57 0.08 -10.16
C HIS A 244 11.00 -1.33 -10.48
N CYS A 245 10.84 -2.16 -9.44
CA CYS A 245 10.00 -3.37 -9.42
C CYS A 245 10.35 -4.49 -10.43
N LEU A 246 11.59 -4.58 -10.91
CA LEU A 246 11.99 -5.54 -11.96
C LEU A 246 12.08 -6.98 -11.45
N ASP A 247 12.49 -7.13 -10.19
CA ASP A 247 12.45 -8.33 -9.35
C ASP A 247 11.06 -8.99 -9.31
N ILE A 248 10.01 -8.18 -9.14
CA ILE A 248 8.60 -8.62 -9.04
C ILE A 248 8.04 -9.17 -10.38
N LEU A 249 8.58 -8.73 -11.52
CA LEU A 249 8.17 -9.19 -12.86
C LEU A 249 8.64 -10.63 -13.14
N PRO A 250 7.98 -11.36 -14.06
CA PRO A 250 8.40 -12.71 -14.46
C PRO A 250 9.85 -12.80 -14.92
N ALA A 251 10.51 -13.87 -14.50
CA ALA A 251 11.89 -14.15 -14.89
C ALA A 251 12.00 -14.42 -16.40
N LYS A 252 13.08 -13.92 -17.01
CA LYS A 252 13.39 -14.12 -18.44
C LYS A 252 14.79 -14.68 -18.60
N GLU A 253 14.98 -15.52 -19.63
CA GLU A 253 16.30 -16.04 -20.01
C GLU A 253 17.31 -14.94 -20.36
N SER A 254 16.82 -13.75 -20.75
CA SER A 254 17.63 -12.57 -21.06
C SER A 254 17.86 -11.64 -19.86
N ASP A 255 17.39 -12.00 -18.66
CA ASP A 255 17.62 -11.18 -17.47
C ASP A 255 19.12 -11.12 -17.12
N PRO A 256 19.65 -9.94 -16.76
CA PRO A 256 21.07 -9.79 -16.45
C PRO A 256 21.41 -10.54 -15.15
N LEU A 257 22.65 -11.04 -15.07
CA LEU A 257 23.12 -11.87 -13.95
C LEU A 257 22.86 -11.24 -12.56
N TRP A 258 22.96 -9.91 -12.44
CA TRP A 258 22.69 -9.21 -11.17
C TRP A 258 21.22 -9.34 -10.73
N LEU A 259 20.26 -9.35 -11.66
CA LEU A 259 18.83 -9.49 -11.34
C LEU A 259 18.50 -10.94 -10.96
N ILE A 260 19.14 -11.90 -11.63
CA ILE A 260 19.06 -13.33 -11.25
C ILE A 260 19.64 -13.56 -9.85
N MET A 261 20.78 -12.92 -9.52
CA MET A 261 21.37 -12.96 -8.18
C MET A 261 20.49 -12.28 -7.13
N GLN A 262 19.88 -11.13 -7.47
CA GLN A 262 18.96 -10.44 -6.58
C GLN A 262 17.75 -11.31 -6.22
N ARG A 263 17.03 -11.87 -7.21
CA ARG A 263 15.89 -12.77 -6.95
C ARG A 263 16.26 -14.01 -6.12
N LYS A 264 17.49 -14.52 -6.23
CA LYS A 264 17.98 -15.61 -5.37
C LYS A 264 18.20 -15.17 -3.92
N ALA A 265 18.88 -14.04 -3.72
CA ALA A 265 19.07 -13.48 -2.38
C ALA A 265 17.73 -13.14 -1.71
N GLU A 266 16.75 -12.68 -2.49
CA GLU A 266 15.37 -12.44 -2.02
C GLU A 266 14.71 -13.73 -1.50
N VAL A 267 14.85 -14.85 -2.21
CA VAL A 267 14.37 -16.16 -1.76
C VAL A 267 15.07 -16.60 -0.47
N GLU A 268 16.41 -16.49 -0.40
CA GLU A 268 17.20 -16.84 0.79
C GLU A 268 16.82 -15.99 2.02
N ILE A 269 16.46 -14.71 1.84
CA ILE A 269 15.97 -13.84 2.93
C ILE A 269 14.60 -14.32 3.44
N ILE A 270 13.66 -14.64 2.54
CA ILE A 270 12.34 -15.16 2.94
C ILE A 270 12.50 -16.51 3.66
N GLU A 271 13.37 -17.40 3.19
CA GLU A 271 13.69 -18.65 3.89
C GLU A 271 14.19 -18.40 5.31
N GLY A 272 15.11 -17.44 5.50
CA GLY A 272 15.60 -17.05 6.82
C GLY A 272 14.51 -16.51 7.75
N TRP A 273 13.60 -15.68 7.24
CA TRP A 273 12.46 -15.17 8.00
C TRP A 273 11.47 -16.26 8.40
N LEU A 274 11.14 -17.18 7.49
CA LEU A 274 10.24 -18.29 7.76
C LEU A 274 10.86 -19.27 8.76
N ALA A 275 12.15 -19.61 8.61
CA ALA A 275 12.87 -20.46 9.54
C ALA A 275 12.87 -19.87 10.96
N LYS A 276 13.11 -18.56 11.10
CA LYS A 276 13.00 -17.87 12.39
C LYS A 276 11.58 -17.93 12.94
N TYR A 277 10.57 -17.57 12.15
CA TYR A 277 9.17 -17.59 12.59
C TYR A 277 8.73 -18.96 13.10
N HIS A 278 9.13 -20.05 12.44
CA HIS A 278 8.81 -21.41 12.89
C HIS A 278 9.57 -21.82 14.16
N ALA A 279 10.79 -21.33 14.38
CA ALA A 279 11.50 -21.52 15.65
C ALA A 279 10.81 -20.78 16.81
N ASP A 280 10.52 -19.49 16.62
CA ASP A 280 9.83 -18.64 17.60
C ASP A 280 8.43 -19.22 17.96
N LEU A 281 7.72 -19.78 16.98
CA LEU A 281 6.40 -20.41 17.18
C LEU A 281 6.49 -21.71 18.00
N LEU A 282 7.52 -22.53 17.79
CA LEU A 282 7.73 -23.76 18.56
C LEU A 282 8.04 -23.46 20.03
N GLU A 283 8.90 -22.47 20.29
CA GLU A 283 9.25 -22.02 21.65
C GLU A 283 7.99 -21.54 22.40
N PHE A 284 7.16 -20.70 21.77
CA PHE A 284 5.90 -20.23 22.32
C PHE A 284 4.89 -21.37 22.63
N GLU A 285 4.82 -22.40 21.79
CA GLU A 285 3.93 -23.55 22.01
C GLU A 285 4.39 -24.44 23.16
N ASP A 286 5.70 -24.64 23.33
CA ASP A 286 6.27 -25.40 24.45
C ASP A 286 6.15 -24.64 25.77
N GLU A 287 6.39 -23.31 25.81
CA GLU A 287 6.11 -22.46 26.98
C GLU A 287 4.64 -22.53 27.41
N THR A 288 3.73 -22.41 26.43
CA THR A 288 2.28 -22.47 26.68
C THR A 288 1.87 -23.84 27.23
N ARG A 289 2.46 -24.93 26.72
CA ARG A 289 2.21 -26.30 27.21
C ARG A 289 2.71 -26.50 28.63
N ALA A 290 3.93 -26.05 28.93
CA ALA A 290 4.51 -26.14 30.27
C ALA A 290 3.64 -25.40 31.31
N ARG A 291 3.22 -24.17 30.99
CA ARG A 291 2.37 -23.36 31.86
C ARG A 291 0.98 -23.96 32.11
N SER A 292 0.40 -24.66 31.13
CA SER A 292 -0.86 -25.39 31.32
C SER A 292 -0.69 -26.58 32.28
N GLN A 293 0.45 -27.27 32.25
CA GLN A 293 0.75 -28.40 33.13
C GLN A 293 1.05 -27.99 34.59
N GLU A 294 1.45 -26.74 34.84
CA GLU A 294 1.61 -26.19 36.19
C GLU A 294 0.27 -25.75 36.84
N LEU A 295 -0.84 -25.80 36.11
CA LEU A 295 -2.17 -25.37 36.56
C LEU A 295 -3.15 -26.54 36.78
N GLU A 296 -2.71 -27.79 36.59
CA GLU A 296 -3.46 -29.04 36.83
C GLU A 296 -2.97 -29.78 38.09
#